data_AF-G0MNI3-F1
#
_entry.id   AF-G0MNI3-F1
#
_cell.length_a   1.000
_cell.length_b   1.000
_cell.length_c   1.000
_cell.angle_alpha   90.00
_cell.angle_beta   90.00
_cell.angle_gamma   90.00
#
_symmetry.space_group_name_H-M   'P 1'
#
loop_
_entity.id
_entity.type
_entity.pdbx_description
1 polymer ?
#
loop_
_entity_poly.entity_id
_entity_poly.type
_entity_poly.pdbx_seq_one_letter_code
_entity_poly.pdbx_strand_id
1 'polypeptide(L)'
;MSNFTSFVDYVEKPHVAATNHLPAASATEVVEKKKIDLLPNEISSSSCDDVSFSMQFGESEQGQVICTKVRLRFIPIVSKERDVPQRSRFFDDFYDVPLTAIAKIEVAMVKNSNKGKLDKFHRIESNLSSMETVSLIRLILKDMRVVTIDLRRSQNGTHLANQILFFSKSGPIEKMTQVGAAMEDRGQKAKTPYNGYDAWHAELQRCNQRTDSSSNWNILALHKEGFSYSALGYPMFVVVSNFLSRTDIERQLQHYKQGRIPIWVWSRPHGNGSLFISADHENNIATPEITAKMQDCIARCHLEKEKPHIIKLDSEFVTNVGKAFDNLLSLCAIDSYEQYVSRQSSWNTKVHRTGWLHLVKSCLHVTFETIRWIVDRDRTVILQGKF
;
A
#
# COMPACT_ATOMS: atom_id res chain seq x y z
N MET A 1 10.99 11.56 -25.66
CA MET A 1 11.01 10.15 -25.19
C MET A 1 11.20 10.19 -23.69
N SER A 2 10.18 9.78 -22.94
CA SER A 2 10.16 9.82 -21.47
C SER A 2 11.03 8.70 -20.92
N ASN A 3 12.05 9.04 -20.13
CA ASN A 3 12.87 8.08 -19.41
C ASN A 3 12.00 7.35 -18.37
N PHE A 4 11.63 6.12 -18.69
CA PHE A 4 11.07 5.18 -17.73
C PHE A 4 12.25 4.56 -16.97
N THR A 5 12.41 4.92 -15.71
CA THR A 5 13.37 4.26 -14.80
C THR A 5 12.68 3.02 -14.23
N SER A 6 13.15 1.84 -14.63
CA SER A 6 12.67 0.54 -14.14
C SER A 6 13.03 0.36 -12.66
N PHE A 7 12.13 -0.24 -11.86
CA PHE A 7 12.33 -0.55 -10.43
C PHE A 7 13.29 -1.72 -10.16
N VAL A 8 14.05 -2.16 -11.16
CA VAL A 8 14.97 -3.31 -11.09
C VAL A 8 16.27 -3.01 -11.82
N ASP A 9 16.89 -1.85 -11.59
CA ASP A 9 18.29 -1.63 -11.93
C ASP A 9 19.12 -1.69 -10.64
N TYR A 10 19.34 -2.91 -10.15
CA TYR A 10 20.59 -3.17 -9.44
C TYR A 10 21.69 -3.06 -10.51
N VAL A 11 22.32 -1.90 -10.62
CA VAL A 11 23.58 -1.81 -11.36
C VAL A 11 24.54 -2.74 -10.64
N GLU A 12 24.79 -3.91 -11.23
CA GLU A 12 25.86 -4.81 -10.84
C GLU A 12 27.18 -4.05 -10.99
N LYS A 13 27.59 -3.36 -9.91
CA LYS A 13 29.00 -3.05 -9.72
C LYS A 13 29.57 -4.19 -8.87
N PRO A 14 30.63 -4.88 -9.32
CA PRO A 14 31.29 -5.86 -8.48
C PRO A 14 31.80 -5.13 -7.23
N HIS A 15 31.32 -5.55 -6.07
CA HIS A 15 31.85 -5.11 -4.78
C HIS A 15 33.27 -5.67 -4.62
N VAL A 16 34.24 -4.99 -5.22
CA VAL A 16 35.61 -4.95 -4.71
C VAL A 16 35.75 -3.56 -4.11
N ALA A 17 35.39 -3.43 -2.83
CA ALA A 17 35.71 -2.25 -2.06
C ALA A 17 37.24 -2.20 -1.94
N ALA A 18 37.88 -1.38 -2.77
CA ALA A 18 39.24 -0.95 -2.54
C ALA A 18 39.24 -0.15 -1.24
N THR A 19 39.76 -0.77 -0.17
CA THR A 19 40.03 -0.14 1.11
C THR A 19 41.14 0.89 0.94
N ASN A 20 40.77 2.13 0.62
CA ASN A 20 41.66 3.26 0.85
C ASN A 20 41.60 3.62 2.33
N HIS A 21 42.48 2.99 3.11
CA HIS A 21 42.80 3.43 4.47
C HIS A 21 43.48 4.79 4.40
N LEU A 22 42.81 5.84 4.86
CA LEU A 22 43.46 7.07 5.30
C LEU A 22 43.79 6.95 6.79
N PRO A 23 44.97 7.40 7.25
CA PRO A 23 45.42 7.17 8.62
C PRO A 23 44.57 7.98 9.62
N ALA A 24 44.25 7.32 10.73
CA ALA A 24 43.46 7.85 11.83
C ALA A 24 44.11 9.10 12.44
N ALA A 25 43.38 10.22 12.43
CA ALA A 25 43.69 11.33 13.30
C ALA A 25 43.18 11.00 14.72
N SER A 26 44.12 10.87 15.64
CA SER A 26 43.90 10.81 17.07
C SER A 26 43.37 12.13 17.60
N ALA A 27 42.17 12.14 18.17
CA ALA A 27 41.81 12.96 19.33
C ALA A 27 40.41 12.58 19.80
N THR A 28 40.30 12.35 21.10
CA THR A 28 39.08 12.23 21.90
C THR A 28 38.05 13.31 21.56
N GLU A 29 37.11 13.00 20.67
CA GLU A 29 35.84 13.71 20.57
C GLU A 29 34.80 12.96 21.39
N VAL A 30 34.29 13.63 22.42
CA VAL A 30 33.08 13.20 23.13
C VAL A 30 31.99 13.04 22.07
N VAL A 31 31.52 11.82 21.86
CA VAL A 31 30.42 11.52 20.93
C VAL A 31 29.18 12.28 21.42
N GLU A 32 28.95 13.47 20.87
CA GLU A 32 27.67 14.16 21.03
C GLU A 32 26.59 13.19 20.53
N LYS A 33 25.69 12.78 21.43
CA LYS A 33 24.52 11.97 21.06
C LYS A 33 23.76 12.73 19.98
N LYS A 34 23.87 12.29 18.71
CA LYS A 34 23.11 12.86 17.59
C LYS A 34 21.64 12.95 18.00
N LYS A 35 21.15 14.17 18.16
CA LYS A 35 19.76 14.45 18.55
C LYS A 35 18.86 13.97 17.40
N ILE A 36 17.82 13.20 17.73
CA ILE A 36 16.89 12.71 16.71
C ILE A 36 16.04 13.87 16.20
N ASP A 37 15.98 14.00 14.88
CA ASP A 37 14.98 14.83 14.21
C ASP A 37 13.61 14.14 14.25
N LEU A 38 12.81 14.48 15.25
CA LEU A 38 11.44 14.02 15.42
C LEU A 38 10.49 14.82 14.52
N LEU A 39 9.51 14.15 13.93
CA LEU A 39 8.41 14.80 13.24
C LEU A 39 7.54 15.58 14.25
N PRO A 40 6.76 16.59 13.81
CA PRO A 40 5.78 17.25 14.67
C PRO A 40 4.86 16.23 15.36
N ASN A 41 4.76 16.32 16.68
CA ASN A 41 4.01 15.39 17.55
C ASN A 41 4.56 13.95 17.64
N GLU A 42 5.72 13.66 17.06
CA GLU A 42 6.40 12.38 17.25
C GLU A 42 7.06 12.35 18.63
N ILE A 43 6.80 11.30 19.41
CA ILE A 43 7.32 11.12 20.76
C ILE A 43 8.06 9.78 20.82
N SER A 44 9.26 9.80 21.41
CA SER A 44 10.05 8.61 21.72
C SER A 44 9.36 7.79 22.81
N SER A 45 9.19 6.49 22.57
CA SER A 45 8.53 5.55 23.51
C SER A 45 9.53 4.65 24.22
N SER A 46 10.55 4.15 23.51
CA SER A 46 11.63 3.34 24.09
C SER A 46 12.92 3.47 23.30
N SER A 47 14.05 3.20 23.95
CA SER A 47 15.36 3.16 23.31
C SER A 47 16.19 2.02 23.87
N CYS A 48 17.05 1.47 23.02
CA CYS A 48 18.05 0.46 23.36
C CYS A 48 19.40 0.91 22.80
N ASP A 49 20.38 1.03 23.68
CA ASP A 49 21.79 1.33 23.36
C ASP A 49 22.56 0.02 23.12
N ASP A 50 23.76 0.12 22.54
CA ASP A 50 24.66 -1.02 22.30
C ASP A 50 24.03 -2.17 21.50
N VAL A 51 23.19 -1.80 20.52
CA VAL A 51 22.50 -2.77 19.66
C VAL A 51 23.24 -2.97 18.36
N SER A 52 23.08 -4.17 17.81
CA SER A 52 23.54 -4.55 16.49
C SER A 52 22.35 -4.59 15.54
N PHE A 53 22.39 -3.78 14.48
CA PHE A 53 21.33 -3.67 13.49
C PHE A 53 21.82 -4.16 12.14
N SER A 54 21.03 -4.99 11.46
CA SER A 54 21.33 -5.44 10.11
C SER A 54 20.07 -5.52 9.26
N MET A 55 20.14 -4.95 8.07
CA MET A 55 19.21 -5.26 6.98
C MET A 55 19.52 -6.62 6.38
N GLN A 56 18.55 -7.22 5.71
CA GLN A 56 18.69 -8.44 4.93
C GLN A 56 19.95 -8.41 4.04
N PHE A 57 20.85 -9.39 4.22
CA PHE A 57 22.16 -9.49 3.55
C PHE A 57 23.13 -8.32 3.77
N GLY A 58 22.79 -7.36 4.65
CA GLY A 58 23.66 -6.25 5.02
C GLY A 58 24.63 -6.60 6.14
N GLU A 59 25.70 -5.82 6.25
CA GLU A 59 26.59 -5.89 7.40
C GLU A 59 25.85 -5.46 8.67
N SER A 60 26.24 -6.08 9.79
CA SER A 60 25.78 -5.67 11.12
C SER A 60 26.49 -4.37 11.52
N GLU A 61 25.70 -3.37 11.88
CA GLU A 61 26.16 -2.07 12.35
C GLU A 61 25.84 -1.90 13.83
N GLN A 62 26.73 -1.24 14.58
CA GLN A 62 26.53 -0.97 16.01
C GLN A 62 25.96 0.42 16.21
N GLY A 63 25.06 0.57 17.17
CA GLY A 63 24.36 1.82 17.38
C GLY A 63 23.31 1.77 18.46
N GLN A 64 22.34 2.66 18.31
CA GLN A 64 21.18 2.80 19.17
C GLN A 64 19.91 2.60 18.33
N VAL A 65 18.94 1.86 18.86
CA VAL A 65 17.59 1.80 18.28
C VAL A 65 16.63 2.59 19.14
N ILE A 66 15.82 3.42 18.52
CA ILE A 66 14.78 4.22 19.17
C ILE A 66 13.43 3.94 18.52
N CYS A 67 12.48 3.51 19.34
CA CYS A 67 11.09 3.33 18.95
C CYS A 67 10.32 4.60 19.30
N THR A 68 9.56 5.12 18.34
CA THR A 68 8.60 6.20 18.54
C THR A 68 7.18 5.67 18.38
N LYS A 69 6.18 6.55 18.38
CA LYS A 69 4.82 6.16 18.02
C LYS A 69 4.62 5.88 16.52
N VAL A 70 5.60 6.23 15.67
CA VAL A 70 5.45 6.22 14.19
C VAL A 70 6.47 5.32 13.50
N ARG A 71 7.70 5.28 14.01
CA ARG A 71 8.81 4.53 13.39
C ARG A 71 9.74 3.93 14.43
N LEU A 72 10.54 2.99 13.97
CA LEU A 72 11.78 2.58 14.59
C LEU A 72 12.93 3.27 13.86
N ARG A 73 13.82 3.94 14.58
CA ARG A 73 15.01 4.60 14.02
C ARG A 73 16.27 3.97 14.60
N PHE A 74 17.17 3.53 13.73
CA PHE A 74 18.53 3.15 14.09
C PHE A 74 19.49 4.32 13.92
N ILE A 75 20.39 4.51 14.88
CA ILE A 75 21.42 5.54 14.85
C ILE A 75 22.76 4.81 14.93
N PRO A 76 23.49 4.66 13.82
CA PRO A 76 24.79 3.99 13.85
C PRO A 76 25.82 4.82 14.61
N ILE A 77 26.76 4.16 15.29
CA ILE A 77 27.94 4.81 15.90
C ILE A 77 28.79 5.46 14.81
N VAL A 78 28.96 4.76 13.69
CA VAL A 78 29.74 5.23 12.54
C VAL A 78 28.79 5.52 11.39
N SER A 79 28.66 6.79 11.03
CA SER A 79 27.86 7.21 9.88
C SER A 79 28.61 6.88 8.59
N LYS A 80 28.05 5.99 7.76
CA LYS A 80 28.55 5.76 6.40
C LYS A 80 27.79 6.69 5.44
N GLU A 81 28.49 7.48 4.64
CA GLU A 81 27.86 8.16 3.50
C GLU A 81 27.41 7.12 2.47
N ARG A 82 26.19 7.28 1.95
CA ARG A 82 25.63 6.38 0.95
C ARG A 82 25.18 7.17 -0.27
N ASP A 83 25.67 6.74 -1.42
CA ASP A 83 25.33 7.30 -2.73
C ASP A 83 24.15 6.55 -3.35
N VAL A 84 23.02 6.51 -2.63
CA VAL A 84 21.78 5.94 -3.14
C VAL A 84 20.65 6.96 -3.02
N PRO A 85 19.82 7.14 -4.07
CA PRO A 85 18.69 8.06 -4.01
C PRO A 85 17.71 7.66 -2.90
N GLN A 86 17.32 8.63 -2.08
CA GLN A 86 16.31 8.43 -1.04
C GLN A 86 14.93 8.21 -1.68
N ARG A 87 14.27 7.08 -1.36
CA ARG A 87 12.93 6.73 -1.88
C ARG A 87 11.84 7.45 -1.11
N SER A 88 12.03 7.64 0.19
CA SER A 88 11.12 8.40 1.05
C SER A 88 11.61 9.84 1.24
N ARG A 89 10.71 10.82 1.17
CA ARG A 89 11.05 12.21 1.53
C ARG A 89 11.16 12.43 3.05
N PHE A 90 10.76 11.45 3.86
CA PHE A 90 10.56 11.61 5.30
C PHE A 90 11.37 10.63 6.16
N PHE A 91 11.64 9.45 5.63
CA PHE A 91 12.29 8.36 6.34
C PHE A 91 13.60 8.03 5.64
N ASP A 92 14.63 7.72 6.42
CA ASP A 92 15.83 7.08 5.89
C ASP A 92 15.50 5.63 5.52
N ASP A 93 15.72 5.24 4.27
CA ASP A 93 15.29 3.92 3.79
C ASP A 93 15.98 2.74 4.49
N PHE A 94 17.13 2.97 5.14
CA PHE A 94 17.94 1.94 5.79
C PHE A 94 17.80 1.95 7.31
N TYR A 95 17.66 3.14 7.89
CA TYR A 95 17.67 3.31 9.33
C TYR A 95 16.30 3.63 9.92
N ASP A 96 15.33 4.05 9.11
CA ASP A 96 13.95 4.23 9.55
C ASP A 96 13.05 3.09 9.05
N VAL A 97 12.34 2.46 9.98
CA VAL A 97 11.30 1.49 9.72
C VAL A 97 9.96 2.06 10.21
N PRO A 98 9.05 2.48 9.31
CA PRO A 98 7.71 2.86 9.73
C PRO A 98 7.03 1.67 10.44
N LEU A 99 6.44 1.90 11.61
CA LEU A 99 5.86 0.80 12.40
C LEU A 99 4.66 0.17 11.68
N THR A 100 3.96 0.96 10.86
CA THR A 100 2.88 0.49 9.97
C THR A 100 3.38 -0.36 8.80
N ALA A 101 4.67 -0.33 8.48
CA ALA A 101 5.28 -1.17 7.45
C ALA A 101 5.65 -2.57 7.97
N ILE A 102 5.59 -2.81 9.29
CA ILE A 102 5.89 -4.11 9.89
C ILE A 102 4.73 -5.08 9.60
N ALA A 103 5.04 -6.24 9.02
CA ALA A 103 4.08 -7.31 8.75
C ALA A 103 4.11 -8.39 9.84
N LYS A 104 5.30 -8.79 10.29
CA LYS A 104 5.48 -9.78 11.37
C LYS A 104 6.63 -9.36 12.29
N ILE A 105 6.47 -9.68 13.57
CA ILE A 105 7.50 -9.48 14.60
C ILE A 105 7.83 -10.85 15.17
N GLU A 106 9.10 -11.22 15.10
CA GLU A 106 9.63 -12.45 15.64
C GLU A 106 10.73 -12.14 16.64
N VAL A 107 10.80 -12.90 17.73
CA VAL A 107 11.82 -12.71 18.77
C VAL A 107 12.55 -14.01 19.07
N ALA A 108 13.83 -13.90 19.41
CA ALA A 108 14.58 -14.95 20.06
C ALA A 108 14.81 -14.53 21.53
N MET A 109 14.73 -15.50 22.44
CA MET A 109 14.96 -15.29 23.86
C MET A 109 16.38 -15.66 24.25
N VAL A 110 16.92 -15.01 25.29
CA VAL A 110 18.18 -15.40 25.92
C VAL A 110 18.01 -16.82 26.48
N LYS A 111 18.86 -17.74 26.02
CA LYS A 111 18.94 -19.10 26.59
C LYS A 111 20.09 -19.17 27.58
N ASN A 112 19.78 -19.52 28.82
CA ASN A 112 20.80 -19.92 29.78
C ASN A 112 21.40 -21.26 29.32
N SER A 113 22.63 -21.23 28.80
CA SER A 113 23.44 -22.40 28.45
C SER A 113 22.91 -23.29 27.31
N ASN A 114 23.33 -23.00 26.07
CA ASN A 114 23.61 -24.00 25.04
C ASN A 114 24.43 -23.34 23.93
N LYS A 115 25.75 -23.29 24.10
CA LYS A 115 26.68 -22.84 23.06
C LYS A 115 26.49 -23.74 21.83
N GLY A 116 26.04 -23.18 20.70
CA GLY A 116 26.06 -23.84 19.39
C GLY A 116 24.71 -24.17 18.74
N LYS A 117 23.56 -23.92 19.37
CA LYS A 117 22.25 -24.04 18.68
C LYS A 117 21.84 -22.69 18.08
N LEU A 118 21.35 -22.73 16.83
CA LEU A 118 20.76 -21.58 16.14
C LEU A 118 19.64 -20.94 16.99
N ASP A 119 19.56 -19.61 16.94
CA ASP A 119 18.50 -18.85 17.59
C ASP A 119 17.15 -19.25 17.00
N LYS A 120 16.23 -19.65 17.88
CA LYS A 120 14.89 -20.07 17.48
C LYS A 120 13.96 -18.87 17.63
N PHE A 121 13.57 -18.30 16.51
CA PHE A 121 12.61 -17.22 16.43
C PHE A 121 11.19 -17.72 16.66
N HIS A 122 10.41 -16.95 17.41
CA HIS A 122 8.98 -17.18 17.61
C HIS A 122 8.24 -15.88 17.32
N ARG A 123 7.14 -15.98 16.58
CA ARG A 123 6.27 -14.84 16.30
C ARG A 123 5.57 -14.39 17.58
N ILE A 124 5.54 -13.08 17.81
CA ILE A 124 4.78 -12.48 18.91
C ILE A 124 3.52 -11.81 18.38
N GLU A 125 2.41 -12.02 19.08
CA GLU A 125 1.11 -11.38 18.78
C GLU A 125 0.51 -10.68 20.01
N SER A 126 1.01 -11.01 21.20
CA SER A 126 0.70 -10.40 22.49
C SER A 126 1.98 -9.91 23.17
N ASN A 127 1.81 -9.03 24.17
CA ASN A 127 2.94 -8.54 24.95
C ASN A 127 3.67 -9.70 25.65
N LEU A 128 5.00 -9.62 25.63
CA LEU A 128 5.90 -10.49 26.37
C LEU A 128 5.90 -10.10 27.86
N SER A 129 6.10 -11.10 28.72
CA SER A 129 6.26 -10.91 30.16
C SER A 129 7.56 -10.19 30.48
N SER A 130 7.58 -9.39 31.55
CA SER A 130 8.81 -8.74 32.03
C SER A 130 9.87 -9.73 32.50
N MET A 131 9.50 -10.99 32.74
CA MET A 131 10.42 -12.07 33.13
C MET A 131 11.15 -12.68 31.92
N GLU A 132 10.66 -12.44 30.69
CA GLU A 132 11.31 -12.90 29.47
C GLU A 132 12.39 -11.90 29.06
N THR A 133 13.54 -12.41 28.61
CA THR A 133 14.64 -11.57 28.10
C THR A 133 14.83 -11.83 26.62
N VAL A 134 14.47 -10.84 25.80
CA VAL A 134 14.65 -10.89 24.34
C VAL A 134 16.11 -10.65 23.98
N SER A 135 16.73 -11.57 23.23
CA SER A 135 18.09 -11.46 22.71
C SER A 135 18.13 -10.91 21.29
N LEU A 136 17.17 -11.26 20.44
CA LEU A 136 17.04 -10.72 19.09
C LEU A 136 15.58 -10.38 18.77
N ILE A 137 15.39 -9.29 18.02
CA ILE A 137 14.13 -8.94 17.36
C ILE A 137 14.36 -9.04 15.86
N ARG A 138 13.47 -9.73 15.17
CA ARG A 138 13.40 -9.77 13.71
C ARG A 138 12.08 -9.20 13.24
N LEU A 139 12.16 -8.22 12.35
CA LEU A 139 11.01 -7.58 11.73
C LEU A 139 10.95 -8.04 10.27
N ILE A 140 9.80 -8.57 9.89
CA ILE A 140 9.48 -8.82 8.48
C ILE A 140 8.57 -7.70 8.03
N LEU A 141 8.99 -6.95 7.02
CA LEU A 141 8.28 -5.77 6.52
C LEU A 141 7.34 -6.14 5.36
N LYS A 142 6.30 -5.33 5.15
CA LYS A 142 5.33 -5.50 4.06
C LYS A 142 5.95 -5.37 2.66
N ASP A 143 7.14 -4.76 2.57
CA ASP A 143 7.94 -4.69 1.35
C ASP A 143 8.95 -5.85 1.22
N MET A 144 8.73 -6.94 1.96
CA MET A 144 9.52 -8.18 1.94
C MET A 144 10.91 -8.09 2.59
N ARG A 145 11.34 -6.91 3.04
CA ARG A 145 12.62 -6.75 3.72
C ARG A 145 12.59 -7.39 5.11
N VAL A 146 13.76 -7.87 5.53
CA VAL A 146 13.99 -8.41 6.87
C VAL A 146 14.98 -7.52 7.60
N VAL A 147 14.61 -7.08 8.80
CA VAL A 147 15.46 -6.33 9.71
C VAL A 147 15.74 -7.19 10.92
N THR A 148 17.00 -7.30 11.33
CA THR A 148 17.39 -7.99 12.55
C THR A 148 18.08 -7.03 13.51
N ILE A 149 17.64 -7.04 14.76
CA ILE A 149 18.16 -6.23 15.86
C ILE A 149 18.64 -7.21 16.93
N ASP A 150 19.94 -7.25 17.14
CA ASP A 150 20.57 -8.05 18.20
C ASP A 150 20.79 -7.16 19.43
N LEU A 151 20.19 -7.61 20.52
CA LEU A 151 20.04 -6.94 21.81
C LEU A 151 20.86 -7.62 22.90
N ARG A 152 21.72 -8.59 22.58
CA ARG A 152 22.50 -9.35 23.59
C ARG A 152 23.41 -8.49 24.47
N ARG A 153 23.76 -7.29 24.00
CA ARG A 153 24.54 -6.29 24.74
C ARG A 153 23.71 -5.12 25.25
N SER A 154 22.42 -5.09 24.92
CA SER A 154 21.50 -4.03 25.30
C SER A 154 20.69 -4.40 26.53
N GLN A 155 20.18 -3.38 27.22
CA GLN A 155 19.14 -3.53 28.23
C GLN A 155 17.76 -3.30 27.59
N ASN A 156 16.69 -3.67 28.31
CA ASN A 156 15.29 -3.37 27.94
C ASN A 156 14.77 -3.96 26.61
N GLY A 157 15.40 -4.99 26.05
CA GLY A 157 15.00 -5.59 24.78
C GLY A 157 13.54 -6.06 24.74
N THR A 158 13.03 -6.63 25.84
CA THR A 158 11.62 -7.04 25.97
C THR A 158 10.65 -5.86 25.95
N HIS A 159 11.03 -4.75 26.59
CA HIS A 159 10.23 -3.54 26.56
C HIS A 159 10.20 -2.94 25.15
N LEU A 160 11.34 -2.90 24.44
CA LEU A 160 11.40 -2.49 23.04
C LEU A 160 10.48 -3.33 22.15
N ALA A 161 10.55 -4.66 22.24
CA ALA A 161 9.68 -5.57 21.49
C ALA A 161 8.19 -5.30 21.74
N ASN A 162 7.80 -5.08 22.99
CA ASN A 162 6.42 -4.74 23.36
C ASN A 162 5.99 -3.37 22.80
N GLN A 163 6.86 -2.35 22.81
CA GLN A 163 6.53 -1.05 22.21
C GLN A 163 6.36 -1.15 20.69
N ILE A 164 7.25 -1.88 20.00
CA ILE A 164 7.13 -2.14 18.57
C ILE A 164 5.81 -2.86 18.27
N LEU A 165 5.46 -3.89 19.04
CA LEU A 165 4.21 -4.63 18.88
C LEU A 165 2.98 -3.75 19.11
N PHE A 166 3.02 -2.88 20.12
CA PHE A 166 1.91 -1.98 20.45
C PHE A 166 1.65 -0.96 19.34
N PHE A 167 2.69 -0.28 18.85
CA PHE A 167 2.56 0.78 17.86
C PHE A 167 2.50 0.31 16.40
N SER A 168 2.95 -0.91 16.09
CA SER A 168 2.80 -1.50 14.75
C SER A 168 1.36 -1.94 14.45
N LYS A 169 0.56 -2.20 15.49
CA LYS A 169 -0.88 -2.46 15.33
C LYS A 169 -1.56 -1.16 14.91
N SER A 170 -2.26 -1.20 13.79
CA SER A 170 -3.06 -0.06 13.32
C SER A 170 -4.20 0.15 14.32
N GLY A 171 -4.14 1.21 15.11
CA GLY A 171 -5.28 1.68 15.92
C GLY A 171 -6.36 2.32 15.02
N PRO A 172 -7.41 2.90 15.61
CA PRO A 172 -8.37 3.72 14.86
C PRO A 172 -7.64 4.73 13.97
N ILE A 173 -8.09 4.92 12.74
CA ILE A 173 -7.44 5.80 11.75
C ILE A 173 -7.28 7.24 12.27
N GLU A 174 -8.19 7.68 13.14
CA GLU A 174 -8.18 8.97 13.85
C GLU A 174 -6.96 9.14 14.76
N LYS A 175 -6.39 8.04 15.27
CA LYS A 175 -5.22 8.01 16.14
C LYS A 175 -3.93 7.71 15.36
N MET A 176 -4.02 7.43 14.06
CA MET A 176 -2.82 7.27 13.23
C MET A 176 -2.20 8.63 13.02
N THR A 177 -0.88 8.73 13.28
CA THR A 177 -0.13 9.95 12.98
C THR A 177 -0.08 10.10 11.46
N GLN A 178 -0.90 11.00 10.92
CA GLN A 178 -0.88 11.28 9.50
C GLN A 178 0.34 12.15 9.20
N VAL A 179 1.39 11.55 8.63
CA VAL A 179 2.56 12.28 8.11
C VAL A 179 2.13 13.33 7.07
N GLY A 180 0.95 13.17 6.47
CA GLY A 180 0.29 14.18 5.62
C GLY A 180 -0.06 15.50 6.32
N ALA A 181 -0.40 15.49 7.63
CA ALA A 181 -0.61 16.73 8.38
C ALA A 181 0.69 17.55 8.50
N ALA A 182 1.84 16.88 8.54
CA ALA A 182 3.15 17.55 8.48
C ALA A 182 3.47 18.14 7.09
N MET A 183 2.69 17.81 6.04
CA MET A 183 2.77 18.47 4.73
C MET A 183 2.07 19.82 4.70
N GLU A 184 1.00 20.00 5.47
CA GLU A 184 0.27 21.28 5.58
C GLU A 184 1.12 22.35 6.25
N ASP A 185 1.87 21.98 7.30
CA ASP A 185 2.89 22.84 7.94
C ASP A 185 4.02 23.26 6.99
N ARG A 186 4.27 22.49 5.91
CA ARG A 186 5.22 22.84 4.85
C ARG A 186 4.55 23.58 3.68
N GLY A 187 3.32 24.08 3.86
CA GLY A 187 2.58 24.89 2.89
C GLY A 187 1.93 24.07 1.75
N GLN A 188 1.98 22.74 1.79
CA GLN A 188 1.34 21.88 0.80
C GLN A 188 0.00 21.39 1.34
N LYS A 189 -1.09 22.08 0.98
CA LYS A 189 -2.46 21.58 1.25
C LYS A 189 -2.61 20.22 0.56
N ALA A 190 -2.83 19.16 1.35
CA ALA A 190 -3.12 17.84 0.81
C ALA A 190 -4.49 17.89 0.09
N LYS A 191 -4.48 18.12 -1.22
CA LYS A 191 -5.71 18.05 -2.03
C LYS A 191 -5.98 16.59 -2.36
N THR A 192 -7.07 16.03 -1.83
CA THR A 192 -7.59 14.73 -2.27
C THR A 192 -7.95 14.84 -3.77
N PRO A 193 -7.28 14.08 -4.66
CA PRO A 193 -7.60 14.11 -6.08
C PRO A 193 -9.06 13.72 -6.33
N TYR A 194 -9.69 14.33 -7.34
CA TYR A 194 -11.06 14.00 -7.78
C TYR A 194 -12.14 14.09 -6.68
N ASN A 195 -11.92 14.91 -5.65
CA ASN A 195 -12.90 15.12 -4.57
C ASN A 195 -13.76 16.38 -4.74
N GLY A 196 -13.53 17.16 -5.80
CA GLY A 196 -14.25 18.40 -6.08
C GLY A 196 -14.81 18.43 -7.50
N TYR A 197 -15.83 19.26 -7.71
CA TYR A 197 -16.46 19.46 -9.02
C TYR A 197 -15.44 19.81 -10.10
N ASP A 198 -14.56 20.79 -9.86
CA ASP A 198 -13.58 21.28 -10.83
C ASP A 198 -12.62 20.19 -11.30
N ALA A 199 -12.27 19.24 -10.43
CA ALA A 199 -11.38 18.13 -10.79
C ALA A 199 -12.07 17.17 -11.77
N TRP A 200 -13.35 16.86 -11.57
CA TRP A 200 -14.13 16.06 -12.51
C TRP A 200 -14.43 16.80 -13.81
N HIS A 201 -14.71 18.10 -13.73
CA HIS A 201 -14.92 18.94 -14.91
C HIS A 201 -13.66 18.98 -15.79
N ALA A 202 -12.49 19.20 -15.19
CA ALA A 202 -11.21 19.18 -15.88
C ALA A 202 -10.91 17.79 -16.49
N GLU A 203 -11.27 16.70 -15.81
CA GLU A 203 -11.05 15.34 -16.33
C GLU A 203 -11.96 15.00 -17.50
N LEU A 204 -13.22 15.45 -17.48
CA LEU A 204 -14.13 15.36 -18.62
C LEU A 204 -13.57 16.13 -19.83
N GLN A 205 -13.07 17.35 -19.62
CA GLN A 205 -12.41 18.13 -20.68
C GLN A 205 -11.15 17.44 -21.20
N ARG A 206 -10.30 16.88 -20.32
CA ARG A 206 -9.10 16.11 -20.70
C ARG A 206 -9.44 14.89 -21.56
N CYS A 207 -10.60 14.27 -21.34
CA CYS A 207 -11.13 13.16 -22.14
C CYS A 207 -11.92 13.62 -23.38
N ASN A 208 -11.87 14.91 -23.75
CA ASN A 208 -12.62 15.49 -24.86
C ASN A 208 -14.12 15.23 -24.80
N GLN A 209 -14.68 15.23 -23.59
CA GLN A 209 -16.12 15.18 -23.37
C GLN A 209 -16.69 16.60 -23.35
N ARG A 210 -17.95 16.72 -23.78
CA ARG A 210 -18.67 17.98 -23.66
C ARG A 210 -18.96 18.24 -22.18
N THR A 211 -18.79 19.48 -21.73
CA THR A 211 -19.10 19.90 -20.36
C THR A 211 -20.09 21.08 -20.31
N ASP A 212 -20.69 21.41 -21.46
CA ASP A 212 -21.75 22.42 -21.58
C ASP A 212 -23.14 21.82 -21.31
N SER A 213 -24.19 22.59 -21.54
CA SER A 213 -25.59 22.16 -21.39
C SER A 213 -26.00 21.00 -22.30
N SER A 214 -25.19 20.67 -23.31
CA SER A 214 -25.40 19.53 -24.21
C SER A 214 -24.62 18.28 -23.78
N SER A 215 -24.00 18.31 -22.60
CA SER A 215 -23.24 17.18 -22.07
C SER A 215 -24.12 15.95 -21.82
N ASN A 216 -23.58 14.79 -22.21
CA ASN A 216 -24.12 13.49 -21.83
C ASN A 216 -23.79 13.12 -20.38
N TRP A 217 -22.94 13.91 -19.72
CA TRP A 217 -22.39 13.65 -18.40
C TRP A 217 -22.88 14.68 -17.38
N ASN A 218 -23.17 14.22 -16.18
CA ASN A 218 -23.56 15.07 -15.06
C ASN A 218 -22.63 14.79 -13.86
N ILE A 219 -22.06 15.85 -13.28
CA ILE A 219 -21.22 15.77 -12.08
C ILE A 219 -22.13 16.00 -10.87
N LEU A 220 -22.34 14.95 -10.08
CA LEU A 220 -23.28 14.92 -8.96
C LEU A 220 -22.58 14.85 -7.62
N ALA A 221 -23.06 15.63 -6.66
CA ALA A 221 -22.64 15.58 -5.27
C ALA A 221 -23.54 14.61 -4.47
N LEU A 222 -23.41 13.28 -4.69
CA LEU A 222 -24.33 12.26 -4.13
C LEU A 222 -24.67 12.46 -2.64
N HIS A 223 -23.70 12.86 -1.82
CA HIS A 223 -23.89 13.06 -0.38
C HIS A 223 -24.64 14.36 0.00
N LYS A 224 -24.74 15.33 -0.90
CA LYS A 224 -25.39 16.63 -0.67
C LYS A 224 -26.80 16.72 -1.26
N GLU A 225 -27.16 15.84 -2.18
CA GLU A 225 -28.45 15.85 -2.90
C GLU A 225 -29.65 15.38 -2.06
N GLY A 226 -29.42 14.98 -0.79
CA GLY A 226 -30.47 14.57 0.13
C GLY A 226 -31.19 13.28 -0.30
N PHE A 227 -30.48 12.34 -0.93
CA PHE A 227 -31.03 11.02 -1.24
C PHE A 227 -31.29 10.21 0.03
N SER A 228 -32.34 9.40 0.00
CA SER A 228 -32.72 8.54 1.13
C SER A 228 -31.71 7.42 1.41
N TYR A 229 -30.90 7.05 0.42
CA TYR A 229 -29.91 5.99 0.49
C TYR A 229 -28.49 6.55 0.33
N SER A 230 -27.59 6.12 1.20
CA SER A 230 -26.19 6.53 1.20
C SER A 230 -25.34 5.69 0.24
N ALA A 231 -24.59 6.36 -0.63
CA ALA A 231 -23.62 5.74 -1.54
C ALA A 231 -22.25 5.58 -0.84
N LEU A 232 -22.04 4.46 -0.15
CA LEU A 232 -20.85 4.25 0.67
C LEU A 232 -19.61 4.01 -0.21
N GLY A 233 -18.51 4.68 0.14
CA GLY A 233 -17.22 4.49 -0.51
C GLY A 233 -17.04 5.22 -1.85
N TYR A 234 -18.00 6.04 -2.29
CA TYR A 234 -17.78 6.97 -3.40
C TYR A 234 -17.12 8.28 -2.95
N PRO A 235 -16.41 8.97 -3.86
CA PRO A 235 -15.94 10.33 -3.62
C PRO A 235 -17.13 11.29 -3.48
N MET A 236 -16.86 12.50 -2.95
CA MET A 236 -17.89 13.51 -2.69
C MET A 236 -18.69 13.90 -3.94
N PHE A 237 -18.03 13.87 -5.10
CA PHE A 237 -18.61 14.09 -6.41
C PHE A 237 -18.34 12.88 -7.28
N VAL A 238 -19.31 12.48 -8.10
CA VAL A 238 -19.18 11.43 -9.10
C VAL A 238 -19.72 11.92 -10.44
N VAL A 239 -19.34 11.25 -11.52
CA VAL A 239 -19.89 11.51 -12.85
C VAL A 239 -20.86 10.40 -13.23
N VAL A 240 -22.06 10.77 -13.67
CA VAL A 240 -23.09 9.84 -14.15
C VAL A 240 -23.65 10.28 -15.50
N SER A 241 -24.50 9.46 -16.10
CA SER A 241 -25.27 9.84 -17.28
C SER A 241 -26.24 10.98 -16.96
N ASN A 242 -26.24 12.02 -17.79
CA ASN A 242 -27.20 13.13 -17.70
C ASN A 242 -28.65 12.71 -18.05
N PHE A 243 -28.84 11.48 -18.54
CA PHE A 243 -30.17 10.93 -18.84
C PHE A 243 -30.84 10.22 -17.66
N LEU A 244 -30.18 10.18 -16.50
CA LEU A 244 -30.76 9.69 -15.26
C LEU A 244 -31.46 10.84 -14.53
N SER A 245 -32.75 10.68 -14.27
CA SER A 245 -33.48 11.61 -13.39
C SER A 245 -33.09 11.40 -11.93
N ARG A 246 -33.40 12.36 -11.05
CA ARG A 246 -33.21 12.21 -9.60
C ARG A 246 -33.89 10.94 -9.06
N THR A 247 -35.11 10.66 -9.52
CA THR A 247 -35.86 9.45 -9.14
C THR A 247 -35.19 8.17 -9.65
N ASP A 248 -34.63 8.19 -10.85
CA ASP A 248 -33.86 7.05 -11.36
C ASP A 248 -32.65 6.80 -10.46
N ILE A 249 -31.89 7.84 -10.11
CA ILE A 249 -30.70 7.72 -9.25
C ILE A 249 -31.09 7.13 -7.88
N GLU A 250 -32.14 7.65 -7.25
CA GLU A 250 -32.58 7.18 -5.94
C GLU A 250 -33.02 5.70 -5.98
N ARG A 251 -33.74 5.28 -7.03
CA ARG A 251 -34.10 3.88 -7.25
C ARG A 251 -32.86 3.01 -7.46
N GLN A 252 -31.84 3.50 -8.15
CA GLN A 252 -30.59 2.76 -8.38
C GLN A 252 -29.77 2.62 -7.09
N LEU A 253 -29.65 3.70 -6.31
CA LEU A 253 -28.95 3.70 -5.01
C LEU A 253 -29.54 2.67 -4.04
N GLN A 254 -30.86 2.47 -4.07
CA GLN A 254 -31.53 1.47 -3.24
C GLN A 254 -31.15 0.02 -3.60
N HIS A 255 -30.85 -0.27 -4.87
CA HIS A 255 -30.74 -1.65 -5.36
C HIS A 255 -29.31 -2.11 -5.64
N TYR A 256 -28.36 -1.19 -5.79
CA TYR A 256 -26.94 -1.52 -5.85
C TYR A 256 -26.40 -1.71 -4.44
N LYS A 257 -25.57 -2.74 -4.23
CA LYS A 257 -24.93 -2.95 -2.94
C LYS A 257 -24.21 -1.69 -2.49
N GLN A 258 -24.46 -1.28 -1.25
CA GLN A 258 -23.89 -0.07 -0.65
C GLN A 258 -24.20 1.22 -1.44
N GLY A 259 -25.22 1.23 -2.29
CA GLY A 259 -25.55 2.36 -3.17
C GLY A 259 -24.52 2.63 -4.27
N ARG A 260 -23.70 1.65 -4.63
CA ARG A 260 -22.60 1.82 -5.60
C ARG A 260 -23.05 1.61 -7.04
N ILE A 261 -23.86 2.54 -7.53
CA ILE A 261 -24.39 2.58 -8.92
C ILE A 261 -23.28 2.80 -9.96
N PRO A 262 -23.45 2.47 -11.25
CA PRO A 262 -22.43 2.74 -12.26
C PRO A 262 -22.06 4.23 -12.34
N ILE A 263 -20.81 4.53 -12.02
CA ILE A 263 -20.22 5.87 -12.19
C ILE A 263 -19.18 5.84 -13.32
N TRP A 264 -19.08 6.95 -14.02
CA TRP A 264 -18.09 7.15 -15.07
C TRP A 264 -16.69 7.32 -14.49
N VAL A 265 -15.71 6.69 -15.15
CA VAL A 265 -14.28 6.76 -14.78
C VAL A 265 -13.44 7.34 -15.92
N TRP A 266 -13.80 6.99 -17.15
CA TRP A 266 -13.04 7.35 -18.34
C TRP A 266 -13.89 7.20 -19.61
N SER A 267 -13.57 7.95 -20.67
CA SER A 267 -14.12 7.74 -22.01
C SER A 267 -13.10 7.99 -23.10
N ARG A 268 -13.31 7.34 -24.24
CA ARG A 268 -12.72 7.77 -25.52
C ARG A 268 -13.23 9.18 -25.87
N PRO A 269 -12.46 9.95 -26.64
CA PRO A 269 -12.93 11.22 -27.20
C PRO A 269 -14.31 11.06 -27.84
N HIS A 270 -15.19 12.03 -27.58
CA HIS A 270 -16.55 12.09 -28.14
C HIS A 270 -17.51 10.96 -27.77
N GLY A 271 -17.13 10.04 -26.86
CA GLY A 271 -18.07 9.10 -26.25
C GLY A 271 -18.24 7.76 -26.98
N ASN A 272 -17.35 7.40 -27.91
CA ASN A 272 -17.34 6.13 -28.68
C ASN A 272 -16.90 4.90 -27.84
N GLY A 273 -17.20 4.91 -26.55
CA GLY A 273 -16.72 3.91 -25.59
C GLY A 273 -16.33 4.58 -24.28
N SER A 274 -17.00 4.16 -23.22
CA SER A 274 -16.78 4.68 -21.87
C SER A 274 -16.56 3.54 -20.88
N LEU A 275 -15.90 3.83 -19.77
CA LEU A 275 -15.67 2.90 -18.68
C LEU A 275 -16.45 3.35 -17.45
N PHE A 276 -17.26 2.44 -16.93
CA PHE A 276 -17.98 2.60 -15.68
C PHE A 276 -17.55 1.54 -14.66
N ILE A 277 -17.66 1.90 -13.39
CA ILE A 277 -17.47 0.98 -12.26
C ILE A 277 -18.70 1.00 -11.36
N SER A 278 -19.14 -0.19 -10.95
CA SER A 278 -20.27 -0.37 -10.04
C SER A 278 -20.06 -1.55 -9.10
N ALA A 279 -20.87 -1.60 -8.04
CA ALA A 279 -21.09 -2.84 -7.32
C ALA A 279 -22.12 -3.73 -8.02
N ASP A 280 -22.21 -4.97 -7.55
CA ASP A 280 -23.30 -5.87 -7.89
C ASP A 280 -24.63 -5.44 -7.24
N HIS A 281 -25.74 -5.98 -7.73
CA HIS A 281 -27.06 -5.70 -7.18
C HIS A 281 -27.31 -6.48 -5.88
N GLU A 282 -28.19 -5.95 -5.04
CA GLU A 282 -28.88 -6.74 -4.02
C GLU A 282 -29.87 -7.66 -4.73
N ASN A 283 -29.82 -8.97 -4.46
CA ASN A 283 -30.62 -9.96 -5.17
C ASN A 283 -32.13 -9.66 -4.99
N ASN A 284 -32.76 -9.09 -6.02
CA ASN A 284 -34.17 -8.70 -6.01
C ASN A 284 -34.82 -8.98 -7.38
N ILE A 285 -36.12 -9.28 -7.37
CA ILE A 285 -36.98 -9.46 -8.55
C ILE A 285 -36.93 -8.25 -9.49
N ALA A 286 -36.81 -7.03 -8.95
CA ALA A 286 -36.75 -5.79 -9.75
C ALA A 286 -35.41 -5.55 -10.48
N THR A 287 -34.37 -6.34 -10.19
CA THR A 287 -33.00 -6.14 -10.71
C THR A 287 -32.91 -6.02 -12.23
N PRO A 288 -33.61 -6.84 -13.04
CA PRO A 288 -33.51 -6.76 -14.50
C PRO A 288 -34.03 -5.42 -15.07
N GLU A 289 -35.14 -4.90 -14.55
CA GLU A 289 -35.72 -3.62 -14.98
C GLU A 289 -34.77 -2.46 -14.64
N ILE A 290 -34.23 -2.47 -13.42
CA ILE A 290 -33.30 -1.46 -12.91
C ILE A 290 -32.00 -1.46 -13.71
N THR A 291 -31.46 -2.65 -13.99
CA THR A 291 -30.27 -2.82 -14.83
C THR A 291 -30.53 -2.31 -16.24
N ALA A 292 -31.65 -2.70 -16.86
CA ALA A 292 -32.01 -2.28 -18.20
C ALA A 292 -32.12 -0.76 -18.31
N LYS A 293 -32.81 -0.12 -17.36
CA LYS A 293 -32.94 1.35 -17.29
C LYS A 293 -31.58 2.05 -17.23
N MET A 294 -30.67 1.56 -16.38
CA MET A 294 -29.31 2.09 -16.28
C MET A 294 -28.53 1.91 -17.59
N GLN A 295 -28.59 0.70 -18.17
CA GLN A 295 -27.93 0.40 -19.44
C GLN A 295 -28.46 1.29 -20.58
N ASP A 296 -29.76 1.56 -20.62
CA ASP A 296 -30.38 2.39 -21.66
C ASP A 296 -29.97 3.87 -21.50
N CYS A 297 -29.89 4.39 -20.27
CA CYS A 297 -29.39 5.75 -20.03
C CYS A 297 -27.90 5.88 -20.40
N ILE A 298 -27.08 4.89 -20.09
CA ILE A 298 -25.66 4.84 -20.50
C ILE A 298 -25.55 4.71 -22.02
N ALA A 299 -26.37 3.87 -22.64
CA ALA A 299 -26.40 3.68 -24.09
C ALA A 299 -26.62 5.02 -24.80
N ARG A 300 -27.55 5.86 -24.31
CA ARG A 300 -27.79 7.20 -24.89
C ARG A 300 -26.58 8.14 -24.85
N CYS A 301 -25.58 7.86 -24.00
CA CYS A 301 -24.32 8.61 -23.96
C CYS A 301 -23.34 8.15 -25.06
N HIS A 302 -23.55 6.96 -25.62
CA HIS A 302 -22.80 6.40 -26.73
C HIS A 302 -23.25 6.98 -28.07
N LEU A 303 -22.31 7.19 -28.99
CA LEU A 303 -22.60 7.75 -30.32
C LEU A 303 -23.66 6.95 -31.08
N GLU A 304 -23.53 5.62 -31.08
CA GLU A 304 -24.44 4.69 -31.76
C GLU A 304 -25.57 4.16 -30.88
N LYS A 305 -25.72 4.71 -29.67
CA LYS A 305 -26.74 4.29 -28.68
C LYS A 305 -26.71 2.81 -28.31
N GLU A 306 -25.52 2.21 -28.36
CA GLU A 306 -25.35 0.79 -28.07
C GLU A 306 -25.34 0.51 -26.57
N LYS A 307 -25.94 -0.62 -26.17
CA LYS A 307 -25.95 -1.02 -24.76
C LYS A 307 -24.53 -1.35 -24.29
N PRO A 308 -24.19 -0.95 -23.05
CA PRO A 308 -22.88 -1.23 -22.49
C PRO A 308 -22.69 -2.73 -22.22
N HIS A 309 -21.47 -3.22 -22.42
CA HIS A 309 -21.06 -4.56 -22.07
C HIS A 309 -20.72 -4.64 -20.57
N ILE A 310 -21.29 -5.60 -19.86
CA ILE A 310 -21.05 -5.78 -18.42
C ILE A 310 -20.02 -6.88 -18.21
N ILE A 311 -18.91 -6.56 -17.56
CA ILE A 311 -17.91 -7.53 -17.13
C ILE A 311 -18.04 -7.70 -15.62
N LYS A 312 -18.42 -8.91 -15.20
CA LYS A 312 -18.50 -9.27 -13.78
C LYS A 312 -17.12 -9.65 -13.26
N LEU A 313 -16.69 -8.97 -12.20
CA LEU A 313 -15.43 -9.25 -11.52
C LEU A 313 -15.61 -10.42 -10.54
N ASP A 314 -14.54 -11.19 -10.37
CA ASP A 314 -14.50 -12.31 -9.43
C ASP A 314 -14.62 -11.81 -7.98
N SER A 315 -15.63 -12.29 -7.26
CA SER A 315 -15.88 -11.95 -5.87
C SER A 315 -14.86 -12.52 -4.90
N GLU A 316 -14.18 -13.60 -5.26
CA GLU A 316 -13.18 -14.23 -4.39
C GLU A 316 -11.79 -13.58 -4.52
N PHE A 317 -11.60 -12.73 -5.53
CA PHE A 317 -10.33 -12.08 -5.82
C PHE A 317 -9.73 -11.39 -4.59
N VAL A 318 -10.50 -10.53 -3.92
CA VAL A 318 -10.03 -9.74 -2.75
C VAL A 318 -9.63 -10.66 -1.59
N THR A 319 -10.41 -11.70 -1.32
CA THR A 319 -10.13 -12.69 -0.27
C THR A 319 -8.84 -13.47 -0.57
N ASN A 320 -8.56 -13.74 -1.84
CA ASN A 320 -7.39 -14.48 -2.28
C ASN A 320 -6.11 -13.61 -2.29
N VAL A 321 -6.22 -12.28 -2.44
CA VAL A 321 -5.06 -11.36 -2.39
C VAL A 321 -4.30 -11.48 -1.08
N GLY A 322 -5.00 -11.45 0.06
CA GLY A 322 -4.35 -11.53 1.38
C GLY A 322 -3.53 -12.82 1.55
N LYS A 323 -4.15 -13.97 1.25
CA LYS A 323 -3.49 -15.28 1.33
C LYS A 323 -2.30 -15.38 0.37
N ALA A 324 -2.45 -14.93 -0.87
CA ALA A 324 -1.39 -14.97 -1.87
C ALA A 324 -0.21 -14.07 -1.48
N PHE A 325 -0.52 -12.88 -0.93
CA PHE A 325 0.48 -11.97 -0.40
C PHE A 325 1.22 -12.57 0.79
N ASP A 326 0.53 -13.20 1.75
CA ASP A 326 1.17 -13.86 2.90
C ASP A 326 2.10 -15.01 2.48
N ASN A 327 1.70 -15.78 1.47
CA ASN A 327 2.54 -16.82 0.89
C ASN A 327 3.77 -16.23 0.19
N LEU A 328 3.58 -15.16 -0.58
CA LEU A 328 4.67 -14.44 -1.23
C LEU A 328 5.64 -13.84 -0.21
N LEU A 329 5.12 -13.23 0.86
CA LEU A 329 5.89 -12.68 1.95
C LEU A 329 6.74 -13.73 2.65
N SER A 330 6.17 -14.89 2.92
CA SER A 330 6.90 -16.00 3.53
C SER A 330 7.98 -16.57 2.60
N LEU A 331 7.78 -16.50 1.27
CA LEU A 331 8.76 -16.93 0.27
C LEU A 331 9.86 -15.89 0.00
N CYS A 332 9.58 -14.60 0.13
CA CYS A 332 10.51 -13.52 -0.22
C CYS A 332 11.25 -12.94 0.98
N ALA A 333 10.69 -13.02 2.19
CA ALA A 333 11.39 -12.68 3.43
C ALA A 333 12.46 -13.74 3.71
N ILE A 334 13.64 -13.57 3.11
CA ILE A 334 14.79 -14.48 3.22
C ILE A 334 15.74 -13.89 4.26
N ASP A 335 15.95 -14.54 5.39
CA ASP A 335 16.78 -13.97 6.47
C ASP A 335 18.25 -14.41 6.42
N SER A 336 18.61 -15.36 5.55
CA SER A 336 19.95 -15.95 5.49
C SER A 336 20.32 -16.44 4.08
N TYR A 337 21.62 -16.59 3.83
CA TYR A 337 22.11 -17.13 2.56
C TYR A 337 21.72 -18.60 2.35
N GLU A 338 21.68 -19.41 3.42
CA GLU A 338 21.25 -20.80 3.37
C GLU A 338 19.78 -20.91 2.96
N GLN A 339 18.92 -20.03 3.50
CA GLN A 339 17.54 -19.93 3.06
C GLN A 339 17.43 -19.53 1.59
N TYR A 340 18.25 -18.60 1.12
CA TYR A 340 18.31 -18.21 -0.29
C TYR A 340 18.63 -19.41 -1.19
N VAL A 341 19.74 -20.12 -0.92
CA VAL A 341 20.20 -21.26 -1.72
C VAL A 341 19.16 -22.39 -1.73
N SER A 342 18.55 -22.70 -0.58
CA SER A 342 17.51 -23.75 -0.51
C SER A 342 16.21 -23.37 -1.25
N ARG A 343 15.92 -22.07 -1.41
CA ARG A 343 14.76 -21.58 -2.18
C ARG A 343 15.02 -21.60 -3.68
N GLN A 344 16.26 -21.38 -4.12
CA GLN A 344 16.65 -21.27 -5.52
C GLN A 344 16.31 -22.52 -6.36
N SER A 345 16.60 -23.73 -5.84
CA SER A 345 16.44 -25.00 -6.57
C SER A 345 15.00 -25.30 -7.04
N SER A 346 14.00 -24.67 -6.42
CA SER A 346 12.58 -24.88 -6.69
C SER A 346 11.81 -23.56 -6.78
N TRP A 347 12.51 -22.47 -7.12
CA TRP A 347 11.98 -21.11 -7.09
C TRP A 347 10.68 -20.98 -7.88
N ASN A 348 10.67 -21.39 -9.15
CA ASN A 348 9.49 -21.27 -10.01
C ASN A 348 8.27 -22.00 -9.45
N THR A 349 8.46 -23.21 -8.93
CA THR A 349 7.38 -23.98 -8.31
C THR A 349 6.87 -23.30 -7.04
N LYS A 350 7.77 -22.78 -6.20
CA LYS A 350 7.41 -22.07 -4.96
C LYS A 350 6.66 -20.77 -5.26
N VAL A 351 7.13 -19.97 -6.22
CA VAL A 351 6.46 -18.74 -6.67
C VAL A 351 5.08 -19.05 -7.24
N HIS A 352 4.96 -20.06 -8.10
CA HIS A 352 3.67 -20.48 -8.64
C HIS A 352 2.67 -20.85 -7.52
N ARG A 353 3.12 -21.59 -6.51
CA ARG A 353 2.30 -21.99 -5.36
C ARG A 353 1.84 -20.83 -4.47
N THR A 354 2.45 -19.65 -4.57
CA THR A 354 1.93 -18.47 -3.84
C THR A 354 0.56 -18.04 -4.34
N GLY A 355 0.22 -18.32 -5.60
CA GLY A 355 -1.00 -17.80 -6.25
C GLY A 355 -0.90 -16.34 -6.70
N TRP A 356 0.18 -15.63 -6.36
CA TRP A 356 0.32 -14.20 -6.68
C TRP A 356 0.29 -13.93 -8.18
N LEU A 357 1.07 -14.68 -8.96
CA LEU A 357 1.12 -14.52 -10.42
C LEU A 357 -0.22 -14.88 -11.09
N HIS A 358 -0.99 -15.80 -10.51
CA HIS A 358 -2.34 -16.09 -11.00
C HIS A 358 -3.23 -14.86 -10.81
N LEU A 359 -3.22 -14.23 -9.63
CA LEU A 359 -4.02 -13.02 -9.38
C LEU A 359 -3.62 -11.89 -10.33
N VAL A 360 -2.32 -11.65 -10.51
CA VAL A 360 -1.81 -10.66 -11.48
C VAL A 360 -2.31 -10.97 -12.89
N LYS A 361 -2.20 -12.22 -13.34
CA LYS A 361 -2.71 -12.66 -14.65
C LYS A 361 -4.22 -12.41 -14.76
N SER A 362 -5.00 -12.71 -13.74
CA SER A 362 -6.45 -12.47 -13.73
C SER A 362 -6.78 -10.99 -13.88
N CYS A 363 -6.08 -10.09 -13.16
CA CYS A 363 -6.24 -8.64 -13.34
C CYS A 363 -5.93 -8.22 -14.78
N LEU A 364 -4.77 -8.64 -15.31
CA LEU A 364 -4.35 -8.30 -16.66
C LEU A 364 -5.32 -8.82 -17.71
N HIS A 365 -5.89 -10.01 -17.52
CA HIS A 365 -6.88 -10.58 -18.42
C HIS A 365 -8.17 -9.75 -18.45
N VAL A 366 -8.70 -9.35 -17.29
CA VAL A 366 -9.89 -8.47 -17.22
C VAL A 366 -9.59 -7.11 -17.85
N THR A 367 -8.42 -6.53 -17.58
CA THR A 367 -7.99 -5.28 -18.21
C THR A 367 -7.91 -5.41 -19.73
N PHE A 368 -7.30 -6.47 -20.23
CA PHE A 368 -7.22 -6.76 -21.66
C PHE A 368 -8.62 -6.88 -22.31
N GLU A 369 -9.52 -7.67 -21.71
CA GLU A 369 -10.89 -7.80 -22.22
C GLU A 369 -11.64 -6.46 -22.20
N THR A 370 -11.46 -5.67 -21.14
CA THR A 370 -12.06 -4.32 -21.03
C THR A 370 -11.58 -3.40 -22.14
N ILE A 371 -10.27 -3.36 -22.39
CA ILE A 371 -9.68 -2.55 -23.47
C ILE A 371 -10.18 -3.03 -24.82
N ARG A 372 -10.23 -4.35 -25.07
CA ARG A 372 -10.73 -4.92 -26.32
C ARG A 372 -12.17 -4.49 -26.61
N TRP A 373 -13.04 -4.48 -25.61
CA TRP A 373 -14.41 -3.99 -25.77
C TRP A 373 -14.48 -2.50 -26.05
N ILE A 374 -13.70 -1.68 -25.35
CA ILE A 374 -13.74 -0.22 -25.49
C ILE A 374 -13.08 0.26 -26.78
N VAL A 375 -11.92 -0.30 -27.13
CA VAL A 375 -11.06 0.20 -28.21
C VAL A 375 -11.33 -0.49 -29.53
N ASP A 376 -11.42 -1.82 -29.53
CA ASP A 376 -11.52 -2.60 -30.78
C ASP A 376 -12.97 -2.78 -31.23
N ARG A 377 -13.94 -2.59 -30.33
CA ARG A 377 -15.37 -2.76 -30.59
C ARG A 377 -16.21 -1.51 -30.36
N ASP A 378 -15.58 -0.41 -29.96
CA ASP A 378 -16.26 0.86 -29.64
C ASP A 378 -17.47 0.64 -28.70
N ARG A 379 -17.30 -0.18 -27.64
CA ARG A 379 -18.36 -0.45 -26.67
C ARG A 379 -18.05 0.18 -25.33
N THR A 380 -19.05 0.83 -24.76
CA THR A 380 -19.03 1.18 -23.33
C THR A 380 -19.01 -0.09 -22.47
N VAL A 381 -18.21 -0.10 -21.41
CA VAL A 381 -18.06 -1.21 -20.48
C VAL A 381 -18.45 -0.79 -19.07
N ILE A 382 -19.17 -1.66 -18.36
CA ILE A 382 -19.41 -1.56 -16.92
C ILE A 382 -18.64 -2.69 -16.24
N LEU A 383 -17.63 -2.35 -15.45
CA LEU A 383 -16.97 -3.28 -14.54
C LEU A 383 -17.77 -3.39 -13.25
N GLN A 384 -18.32 -4.57 -13.00
CA GLN A 384 -19.20 -4.81 -11.87
C GLN A 384 -18.54 -5.76 -10.86
N GLY A 385 -18.26 -5.27 -9.65
CA GLY A 385 -17.63 -6.06 -8.59
C GLY A 385 -18.56 -6.35 -7.41
N LYS A 386 -18.35 -7.48 -6.73
CA LYS A 386 -18.98 -7.78 -5.44
C LYS A 386 -18.04 -7.28 -4.34
N PHE A 387 -18.20 -6.01 -3.96
CA PHE A 387 -17.43 -5.38 -2.88
C PHE A 387 -18.15 -5.51 -1.54
#